data_AF-A0A651GUC7-F1
#
_entry.id   AF-A0A651GUC7-F1
#
_cell.length_a   1.000
_cell.length_b   1.000
_cell.length_c   1.000
_cell.angle_alpha   90.00
_cell.angle_beta   90.00
_cell.angle_gamma   90.00
#
_symmetry.space_group_name_H-M   'P 1'
#
loop_
_entity.id
_entity.type
_entity.pdbx_description
1 polymer ?
#
loop_
_entity_poly.entity_id
_entity_poly.type
_entity_poly.pdbx_seq_one_letter_code
_entity_poly.pdbx_strand_id
1 'polypeptide(L)'
;MTACEKEERITGDPSAPISPVPEIWLGNMPLQYSQFDDVMIPVHYRDGNGDIGFANADSAVVFVTDNRADLLFTFHVPPLAPEDANVAITGVLEVVVENIILLNTSGNPETTTFNVQLRDRAGNWSNKVVTPQLTIQP
;
A
#
# COMPACT_ATOMS: atom_id res chain seq x y z
N MET A 1 24.52 17.55 45.57
CA MET A 1 24.93 17.23 44.19
C MET A 1 24.02 16.12 43.72
N THR A 2 23.00 16.45 42.93
CA THR A 2 22.13 15.45 42.31
C THR A 2 21.89 15.95 40.88
N ALA A 3 22.48 15.22 39.94
CA ALA A 3 22.42 15.49 38.52
C ALA A 3 21.06 15.01 37.97
N CYS A 4 20.45 15.81 37.08
CA CYS A 4 19.36 15.35 36.22
C CYS A 4 19.95 14.43 35.15
N GLU A 5 19.41 13.22 35.03
CA GLU A 5 19.60 12.36 33.86
C GLU A 5 18.81 12.93 32.68
N LYS A 6 19.47 13.07 31.54
CA LYS A 6 18.86 13.56 30.30
C LYS A 6 18.11 12.39 29.64
N GLU A 7 16.79 12.43 29.67
CA GLU A 7 15.95 11.58 28.83
C GLU A 7 16.20 11.94 27.35
N GLU A 8 16.58 10.94 26.55
CA GLU A 8 16.67 11.05 25.10
C GLU A 8 15.26 11.21 24.52
N ARG A 9 14.87 12.45 24.25
CA ARG A 9 13.76 12.74 23.34
C ARG A 9 14.19 12.31 21.94
N ILE A 10 13.48 11.35 21.36
CA ILE A 10 13.51 11.11 19.90
C ILE A 10 12.97 12.38 19.23
N THR A 11 13.86 13.26 18.81
CA THR A 11 13.52 14.47 18.06
C THR A 11 13.65 14.15 16.58
N GLY A 12 12.56 13.71 15.94
CA GLY A 12 12.48 13.77 14.48
C GLY A 12 12.54 15.23 14.06
N ASP A 13 13.52 15.59 13.23
CA ASP A 13 13.67 16.93 12.67
C ASP A 13 12.54 17.21 11.66
N PRO A 14 11.62 18.16 11.93
CA PRO A 14 10.53 18.48 11.01
C PRO A 14 11.00 19.12 9.69
N SER A 15 12.28 19.46 9.56
CA SER A 15 12.89 20.01 8.34
C SER A 15 13.60 18.97 7.46
N ALA A 16 13.62 17.69 7.87
CA ALA A 16 14.22 16.64 7.07
C ALA A 16 13.52 16.51 5.70
N PRO A 17 14.28 16.42 4.58
CA PRO A 17 13.70 16.26 3.26
C PRO A 17 12.96 14.92 3.15
N ILE A 18 11.87 14.91 2.38
CA ILE A 18 11.09 13.69 2.10
C ILE A 18 11.95 12.77 1.23
N SER A 19 11.97 11.47 1.58
CA SER A 19 12.68 10.45 0.80
C SER A 19 12.15 10.38 -0.64
N PRO A 20 13.01 10.27 -1.67
CA PRO A 20 12.60 10.00 -3.05
C PRO A 20 12.27 8.52 -3.29
N VAL A 21 12.42 7.66 -2.27
CA VAL A 21 11.88 6.30 -2.30
C VAL A 21 10.49 6.35 -1.68
N PRO A 22 9.45 5.82 -2.34
CA PRO A 22 8.09 5.90 -1.85
C PRO A 22 7.91 5.11 -0.55
N GLU A 23 7.10 5.64 0.36
CA GLU A 23 6.68 4.99 1.59
C GLU A 23 5.16 4.84 1.61
N ILE A 24 4.66 3.67 2.04
CA ILE A 24 3.23 3.37 2.10
C ILE A 24 2.79 2.84 3.47
N TRP A 25 1.52 3.07 3.81
CA TRP A 25 0.85 2.48 4.96
C TRP A 25 -0.64 2.28 4.68
N LEU A 26 -1.27 1.38 5.44
CA LEU A 26 -2.66 1.02 5.22
C LEU A 26 -3.62 1.96 5.98
N GLY A 27 -4.72 2.30 5.33
CA GLY A 27 -5.88 2.89 5.97
C GLY A 27 -6.82 1.82 6.55
N ASN A 28 -7.92 2.27 7.15
CA ASN A 28 -8.93 1.38 7.71
C ASN A 28 -9.75 0.72 6.60
N MET A 29 -10.01 -0.58 6.74
CA MET A 29 -10.84 -1.35 5.81
C MET A 29 -11.73 -2.36 6.56
N PRO A 30 -12.85 -2.81 5.99
CA PRO A 30 -13.62 -3.94 6.51
C PRO A 30 -12.76 -5.22 6.63
N LEU A 31 -13.15 -6.10 7.54
CA LEU A 31 -12.46 -7.39 7.77
C LEU A 31 -13.37 -8.60 7.48
N GLN A 32 -14.57 -8.34 6.97
CA GLN A 32 -15.59 -9.35 6.67
C GLN A 32 -16.15 -9.03 5.30
N TYR A 33 -16.08 -9.99 4.40
CA TYR A 33 -16.55 -9.89 3.02
C TYR A 33 -17.35 -11.16 2.68
N SER A 34 -18.35 -11.05 1.82
CA SER A 34 -18.93 -12.19 1.12
C SER A 34 -18.13 -12.51 -0.15
N GLN A 35 -18.19 -13.74 -0.63
CA GLN A 35 -17.63 -14.06 -1.93
C GLN A 35 -18.28 -13.18 -3.00
N PHE A 36 -17.51 -12.84 -4.02
CA PHE A 36 -17.82 -11.88 -5.08
C PHE A 36 -17.91 -10.42 -4.61
N ASP A 37 -17.65 -10.11 -3.34
CA ASP A 37 -17.44 -8.72 -2.92
C ASP A 37 -16.09 -8.20 -3.46
N ASP A 38 -16.03 -6.88 -3.58
CA ASP A 38 -14.79 -6.17 -3.88
C ASP A 38 -14.08 -5.79 -2.57
N VAL A 39 -12.78 -6.08 -2.50
CA VAL A 39 -11.95 -5.68 -1.36
C VAL A 39 -11.22 -4.38 -1.69
N MET A 40 -11.74 -3.28 -1.16
CA MET A 40 -11.09 -1.97 -1.21
C MET A 40 -10.01 -1.86 -0.12
N ILE A 41 -8.77 -1.69 -0.53
CA ILE A 41 -7.58 -1.51 0.32
C ILE A 41 -7.11 -0.05 0.19
N PRO A 42 -7.35 0.82 1.19
CA PRO A 42 -6.82 2.17 1.19
C PRO A 42 -5.32 2.15 1.46
N VAL A 43 -4.53 2.60 0.49
CA VAL A 43 -3.07 2.67 0.58
C VAL A 43 -2.66 4.12 0.62
N HIS A 44 -2.27 4.61 1.80
CA HIS A 44 -1.65 5.91 1.91
C HIS A 44 -0.23 5.85 1.37
N TYR A 45 0.22 6.94 0.74
CA TYR A 45 1.57 7.06 0.23
C TYR A 45 2.19 8.42 0.56
N ARG A 46 3.52 8.43 0.59
CA ARG A 46 4.37 9.62 0.60
C ARG A 46 5.56 9.38 -0.30
N ASP A 47 5.89 10.37 -1.11
CA ASP A 47 7.03 10.34 -2.01
C ASP A 47 7.65 11.74 -2.17
N GLY A 48 8.98 11.80 -2.27
CA GLY A 48 9.75 13.04 -2.17
C GLY A 48 10.00 13.74 -3.49
N ASN A 49 9.97 13.01 -4.60
CA ASN A 49 10.27 13.53 -5.94
C ASN A 49 9.08 13.47 -6.91
N GLY A 50 7.97 12.82 -6.54
CA GLY A 50 6.71 12.89 -7.27
C GLY A 50 6.65 11.95 -8.47
N ASP A 51 7.39 10.86 -8.46
CA ASP A 51 7.54 9.97 -9.62
C ASP A 51 6.72 8.67 -9.52
N ILE A 52 5.69 8.66 -8.66
CA ILE A 52 4.66 7.62 -8.63
C ILE A 52 3.73 7.73 -9.85
N GLY A 53 3.56 6.61 -10.55
CA GLY A 53 2.65 6.45 -11.67
C GLY A 53 3.34 6.49 -13.03
N PHE A 54 2.63 6.04 -14.07
CA PHE A 54 3.13 6.02 -15.45
C PHE A 54 2.06 6.56 -16.41
N ALA A 55 2.47 7.22 -17.49
CA ALA A 55 1.54 7.63 -18.54
C ALA A 55 0.98 6.45 -19.36
N ASN A 56 1.75 5.36 -19.48
CA ASN A 56 1.33 4.16 -20.18
C ASN A 56 0.43 3.28 -19.29
N ALA A 57 -0.81 3.05 -19.73
CA ALA A 57 -1.81 2.25 -19.02
C ALA A 57 -1.41 0.78 -18.79
N ASP A 58 -0.49 0.24 -19.60
CA ASP A 58 0.01 -1.14 -19.45
C ASP A 58 1.08 -1.27 -18.35
N SER A 59 1.49 -0.16 -17.72
CA SER A 59 2.52 -0.17 -16.68
C SER A 59 1.91 -0.39 -15.29
N ALA A 60 2.39 -1.43 -14.62
CA ALA A 60 2.02 -1.76 -13.25
C ALA A 60 2.77 -0.89 -12.23
N VAL A 61 2.04 -0.37 -11.25
CA VAL A 61 2.56 0.51 -10.19
C VAL A 61 2.37 -0.14 -8.82
N VAL A 62 1.15 -0.61 -8.54
CA VAL A 62 0.81 -1.26 -7.28
C VAL A 62 0.68 -2.75 -7.50
N PHE A 63 1.26 -3.51 -6.58
CA PHE A 63 1.32 -4.96 -6.58
C PHE A 63 0.66 -5.44 -5.30
N VAL A 64 -0.39 -6.24 -5.44
CA VAL A 64 -1.15 -6.82 -4.34
C VAL A 64 -1.09 -8.34 -4.47
N THR A 65 -0.59 -9.02 -3.44
CA THR A 65 -0.50 -10.48 -3.42
C THR A 65 -1.46 -11.05 -2.40
N ASP A 66 -2.39 -11.92 -2.83
CA ASP A 66 -3.21 -12.74 -1.93
C ASP A 66 -2.37 -13.88 -1.35
N ASN A 67 -2.18 -13.87 -0.04
CA ASN A 67 -1.31 -14.83 0.64
C ASN A 67 -1.89 -16.25 0.74
N ARG A 68 -3.17 -16.49 0.36
CA ARG A 68 -3.73 -17.86 0.34
C ARG A 68 -3.10 -18.74 -0.75
N ALA A 69 -2.80 -18.15 -1.91
CA ALA A 69 -2.36 -18.88 -3.09
C ALA A 69 -1.30 -18.15 -3.92
N ASP A 70 -0.65 -17.13 -3.37
CA ASP A 70 0.36 -16.29 -4.04
C ASP A 70 -0.18 -15.67 -5.35
N LEU A 71 -1.47 -15.26 -5.33
CA LEU A 71 -2.12 -14.64 -6.48
C LEU A 71 -1.74 -13.18 -6.55
N LEU A 72 -1.07 -12.80 -7.63
CA LEU A 72 -0.61 -11.44 -7.86
C LEU A 72 -1.63 -10.64 -8.70
N PHE A 73 -2.08 -9.52 -8.13
CA PHE A 73 -2.87 -8.49 -8.79
C PHE A 73 -1.99 -7.26 -9.00
N THR A 74 -2.00 -6.71 -10.21
CA THR A 74 -1.24 -5.49 -10.53
C THR A 74 -2.15 -4.39 -11.01
N PHE A 75 -1.92 -3.19 -10.50
CA PHE A 75 -2.75 -2.02 -10.78
C PHE A 75 -1.92 -0.92 -11.43
N HIS A 76 -2.52 -0.32 -12.45
CA HIS A 76 -2.03 0.90 -13.05
C HIS A 76 -2.38 2.10 -12.17
N VAL A 77 -1.48 3.07 -12.10
CA VAL A 77 -1.73 4.39 -11.50
C VAL A 77 -1.22 5.44 -12.49
N PRO A 78 -2.05 6.40 -12.93
CA PRO A 78 -1.59 7.50 -13.78
C PRO A 78 -0.58 8.36 -13.01
N PRO A 79 0.23 9.20 -13.68
CA PRO A 79 1.20 10.05 -13.00
C PRO A 79 0.50 10.93 -11.96
N LEU A 80 0.95 10.88 -10.71
CA LEU A 80 0.36 11.63 -9.60
C LEU A 80 0.94 13.06 -9.48
N ALA A 81 2.02 13.33 -10.19
CA ALA A 81 2.57 14.65 -10.45
C ALA A 81 2.90 14.78 -11.95
N PRO A 82 3.08 16.01 -12.49
CA PRO A 82 3.58 16.20 -13.85
C PRO A 82 4.91 15.47 -14.06
N GLU A 83 5.09 14.84 -15.23
CA GLU A 83 6.24 13.95 -15.46
C GLU A 83 7.61 14.62 -15.35
N ASP A 84 7.69 15.94 -15.56
CA ASP A 84 8.91 16.75 -15.46
C ASP A 84 9.01 17.51 -14.11
N ALA A 85 8.08 17.29 -13.18
CA ALA A 85 8.12 17.91 -11.87
C ALA A 85 8.99 17.10 -10.90
N ASN A 86 9.67 17.82 -10.01
CA ASN A 86 10.30 17.25 -8.82
C ASN A 86 9.63 17.87 -7.60
N VAL A 87 8.54 17.23 -7.15
CA VAL A 87 7.67 17.75 -6.09
C VAL A 87 7.25 16.61 -5.18
N ALA A 88 7.34 16.84 -3.87
CA ALA A 88 6.88 15.85 -2.93
C ALA A 88 5.36 15.72 -2.96
N ILE A 89 4.87 14.48 -2.95
CA ILE A 89 3.45 14.14 -3.00
C ILE A 89 3.06 13.24 -1.84
N THR A 90 1.80 13.39 -1.41
CA THR A 90 1.16 12.52 -0.42
C THR A 90 -0.29 12.31 -0.82
N GLY A 91 -0.84 11.14 -0.57
CA GLY A 91 -2.24 10.88 -0.87
C GLY A 91 -2.69 9.49 -0.43
N VAL A 92 -3.82 9.06 -1.01
CA VAL A 92 -4.42 7.75 -0.79
C VAL A 92 -4.76 7.15 -2.15
N LEU A 93 -4.36 5.89 -2.36
CA LEU A 93 -4.78 5.06 -3.48
C LEU A 93 -5.85 4.08 -2.96
N GLU A 94 -7.03 4.08 -3.57
CA GLU A 94 -8.08 3.11 -3.28
C GLU A 94 -7.89 1.90 -4.20
N VAL A 95 -7.15 0.90 -3.73
CA VAL A 95 -6.83 -0.29 -4.53
C VAL A 95 -7.93 -1.32 -4.37
N VAL A 96 -8.59 -1.70 -5.45
CA VAL A 96 -9.76 -2.58 -5.41
C VAL A 96 -9.38 -3.96 -5.96
N VAL A 97 -9.36 -4.97 -5.09
CA VAL A 97 -9.28 -6.38 -5.53
C VAL A 97 -10.70 -6.85 -5.80
N GLU A 98 -11.04 -6.94 -7.08
CA GLU A 98 -12.41 -7.23 -7.51
C GLU A 98 -12.79 -8.70 -7.34
N ASN A 99 -14.07 -8.96 -7.05
CA ASN A 99 -14.69 -10.28 -7.07
C ASN A 99 -13.92 -11.36 -6.27
N ILE A 100 -13.67 -11.12 -4.98
CA ILE A 100 -12.92 -12.09 -4.18
C ILE A 100 -13.67 -13.42 -4.05
N ILE A 101 -13.00 -14.53 -4.32
CA ILE A 101 -13.61 -15.87 -4.28
C ILE A 101 -13.11 -16.71 -3.09
N LEU A 102 -13.88 -17.74 -2.73
CA LEU A 102 -13.37 -18.87 -1.96
C LEU A 102 -12.50 -19.75 -2.85
N LEU A 103 -11.32 -20.13 -2.38
CA LEU A 103 -10.41 -21.00 -3.13
C LEU A 103 -10.70 -22.49 -2.88
N ASN A 104 -11.27 -22.80 -1.72
CA ASN A 104 -11.70 -24.15 -1.37
C ASN A 104 -13.11 -24.45 -1.92
N THR A 105 -13.38 -25.73 -2.19
CA THR A 105 -14.68 -26.22 -2.67
C THR A 105 -15.65 -26.59 -1.54
N SER A 106 -15.23 -26.43 -0.28
CA SER A 106 -16.02 -26.86 0.89
C SER A 106 -17.11 -25.87 1.29
N GLY A 107 -17.10 -24.66 0.72
CA GLY A 107 -18.05 -23.60 1.06
C GLY A 107 -17.92 -23.14 2.51
N ASN A 108 -16.72 -23.30 3.10
CA ASN A 108 -16.41 -22.79 4.43
C ASN A 108 -15.75 -21.41 4.30
N PRO A 109 -15.94 -20.52 5.29
CA PRO A 109 -15.27 -19.23 5.30
C PRO A 109 -13.75 -19.37 5.23
N GLU A 110 -13.09 -18.45 4.54
CA GLU A 110 -11.64 -18.39 4.40
C GLU A 110 -11.08 -17.12 5.00
N THR A 111 -9.88 -17.21 5.57
CA THR A 111 -9.14 -16.03 6.01
C THR A 111 -7.96 -15.75 5.10
N THR A 112 -7.72 -14.49 4.78
CA THR A 112 -6.51 -14.08 4.03
C THR A 112 -5.92 -12.78 4.56
N THR A 113 -4.72 -12.49 4.08
CA THR A 113 -4.05 -11.20 4.15
C THR A 113 -3.53 -10.86 2.75
N PHE A 114 -3.42 -9.57 2.47
CA PHE A 114 -2.83 -9.09 1.24
C PHE A 114 -1.49 -8.41 1.53
N ASN A 115 -0.44 -8.80 0.80
CA ASN A 115 0.79 -8.00 0.76
C ASN A 115 0.62 -6.90 -0.28
N VAL A 116 0.94 -5.67 0.06
CA VAL A 116 0.90 -4.53 -0.86
C VAL A 116 2.27 -3.90 -0.98
N GLN A 117 2.67 -3.58 -2.21
CA GLN A 117 3.89 -2.87 -2.51
C GLN A 117 3.70 -1.98 -3.75
N LEU A 118 4.32 -0.81 -3.73
CA LEU A 118 4.34 0.15 -4.83
C LEU A 118 5.74 0.27 -5.43
N ARG A 119 5.82 0.42 -6.76
CA ARG A 119 7.03 0.77 -7.49
C ARG A 119 6.88 2.10 -8.20
N ASP A 120 7.85 3.00 -8.01
CA ASP A 120 7.88 4.28 -8.71
C ASP A 120 8.48 4.17 -10.13
N ARG A 121 8.53 5.30 -10.84
CA ARG A 121 9.07 5.40 -12.20
C ARG A 121 10.60 5.33 -12.27
N ALA A 122 11.31 5.69 -11.19
CA ALA A 122 12.75 5.46 -11.05
C ALA A 122 13.09 3.98 -10.78
N GLY A 123 12.08 3.16 -10.50
CA GLY A 123 12.17 1.73 -10.24
C GLY A 123 12.40 1.38 -8.78
N ASN A 124 12.31 2.33 -7.84
CA ASN A 124 12.43 2.04 -6.41
C ASN A 124 11.16 1.36 -5.91
N TRP A 125 11.35 0.45 -4.96
CA TRP A 125 10.27 -0.23 -4.27
C TRP A 125 10.02 0.44 -2.92
N SER A 126 8.75 0.67 -2.63
CA SER A 126 8.31 1.02 -1.28
C SER A 126 8.52 -0.11 -0.28
N ASN A 127 8.34 0.21 1.00
CA ASN A 127 8.16 -0.80 2.05
C ASN A 127 6.97 -1.72 1.72
N LYS A 128 7.06 -2.98 2.14
CA LYS A 128 5.97 -3.93 2.03
C LYS A 128 5.04 -3.78 3.23
N VAL A 129 3.74 -3.62 2.97
CA VAL A 129 2.71 -3.61 4.02
C VAL A 129 1.81 -4.82 3.88
N VAL A 130 1.24 -5.28 5.00
CA VAL A 130 0.37 -6.46 5.03
C VAL A 130 -0.95 -6.04 5.64
N THR A 131 -2.07 -6.35 4.97
CA THR A 131 -3.39 -6.07 5.53
C THR A 131 -3.61 -6.84 6.82
N PRO A 132 -4.49 -6.34 7.71
CA PRO A 132 -5.04 -7.19 8.75
C PRO A 132 -5.67 -8.45 8.13
N GLN A 133 -5.79 -9.50 8.94
CA GLN A 133 -6.50 -10.70 8.53
C GLN A 133 -7.97 -10.35 8.30
N LEU A 134 -8.47 -10.65 7.10
CA LEU A 134 -9.88 -10.54 6.74
C LEU A 134 -10.47 -11.93 6.53
N THR A 135 -11.79 -12.01 6.61
CA THR A 135 -12.58 -13.24 6.42
C THR A 135 -13.51 -13.08 5.22
N ILE A 136 -13.58 -14.12 4.40
CA ILE A 136 -14.44 -14.22 3.21
C ILE A 136 -15.48 -15.30 3.50
N GLN A 137 -16.75 -14.93 3.42
CA GLN A 137 -17.90 -15.78 3.65
C GLN A 137 -18.43 -16.34 2.32
N PRO A 138 -19.07 -17.52 2.30
CA PRO A 138 -19.78 -18.04 1.14
C PRO A 138 -20.94 -17.16 0.67
#